data_AF-A0A7V7C395-F1
#
_entry.id   AF-A0A7V7C395-F1
#
_cell.length_a   1.000
_cell.length_b   1.000
_cell.length_c   1.000
_cell.angle_alpha   90.00
_cell.angle_beta   90.00
_cell.angle_gamma   90.00
#
_symmetry.space_group_name_H-M   'P 1'
#
loop_
_entity.id
_entity.type
_entity.pdbx_description
1 polymer ?
#
loop_
_entity_poly.entity_id
_entity_poly.type
_entity_poly.pdbx_seq_one_letter_code
_entity_poly.pdbx_strand_id
1 'polypeptide(L)'
;MFDNDLFTERQKEIIVKIGKDHKEKLDKEKRRVYGVHFSILFVLLAVVFVLVLTEIFNPGQGLIFAVILIIAAGSNISRNSKVYENLKGQDDYAVGLHFVDKDPRVVGNADNRLKATRVGTLVSGIFALVIALICLLVSLFDKPTDFSALEEVNGTVHSVRLERERILISLQDDDREYAVPGIYLKKVDWAEFEKAAKRGKSITVLANTTKEGVRYVYYLEVEGTEFLTREEVSEAENRNLRIGYALAAVFGA
;
A
#
# COMPACT_ATOMS: atom_id res chain seq x y z
N MET A 1 -23.07 -13.55 -27.68
CA MET A 1 -24.41 -13.51 -27.09
C MET A 1 -25.17 -14.63 -27.78
N PHE A 2 -25.60 -15.65 -27.02
CA PHE A 2 -26.27 -16.83 -27.57
C PHE A 2 -27.75 -16.48 -27.82
N ASP A 3 -28.04 -15.77 -28.92
CA ASP A 3 -29.38 -15.86 -29.48
C ASP A 3 -29.46 -17.24 -30.15
N ASN A 4 -30.40 -18.05 -29.71
CA ASN A 4 -30.56 -19.41 -30.19
C ASN A 4 -31.95 -19.52 -30.77
N ASP A 5 -32.05 -19.77 -32.07
CA ASP A 5 -33.31 -19.98 -32.78
C ASP A 5 -34.13 -21.15 -32.18
N LEU A 6 -33.48 -22.00 -31.37
CA LEU A 6 -34.09 -23.11 -30.65
C LEU A 6 -34.77 -22.73 -29.33
N PHE A 7 -34.76 -21.45 -28.91
CA PHE A 7 -35.49 -21.04 -27.71
C PHE A 7 -37.00 -21.17 -27.94
N THR A 8 -37.66 -21.91 -27.03
CA THR A 8 -39.11 -22.00 -26.99
C THR A 8 -39.73 -20.63 -26.70
N GLU A 9 -40.97 -20.39 -27.15
CA GLU A 9 -41.69 -19.14 -26.87
C GLU A 9 -41.76 -18.81 -25.37
N ARG A 10 -41.94 -19.83 -24.52
CA ARG A 10 -41.90 -19.68 -23.07
C ARG A 10 -40.53 -19.20 -22.57
N GLN A 11 -39.43 -19.66 -23.15
CA GLN A 11 -38.09 -19.18 -22.79
C GLN A 11 -37.87 -17.73 -23.22
N LYS A 12 -38.33 -17.35 -24.41
CA LYS A 12 -38.27 -15.97 -24.89
C LYS A 12 -39.05 -15.02 -23.99
N GLU A 13 -40.27 -15.40 -23.56
CA GLU A 13 -41.06 -14.63 -22.59
C GLU A 13 -40.33 -14.44 -21.26
N ILE A 14 -39.68 -15.48 -20.75
CA ILE A 14 -38.88 -15.41 -19.51
C ILE A 14 -37.71 -14.45 -19.69
N ILE A 15 -36.98 -14.51 -20.81
CA ILE A 15 -35.86 -13.62 -21.13
C ILE A 15 -36.34 -12.16 -21.19
N VAL A 16 -37.45 -11.88 -21.89
CA VAL A 16 -38.04 -10.53 -21.95
C VAL A 16 -38.41 -10.02 -20.56
N LYS A 17 -38.99 -10.89 -19.72
CA LYS A 17 -39.35 -10.52 -18.33
C LYS A 17 -38.13 -10.18 -17.49
N ILE A 18 -37.06 -10.97 -17.59
CA ILE A 18 -35.76 -10.67 -16.96
C ILE A 18 -35.24 -9.32 -17.43
N GLY A 19 -35.26 -9.08 -18.75
CA GLY A 19 -34.80 -7.83 -19.33
C GLY A 19 -35.55 -6.62 -18.80
N LYS A 20 -36.88 -6.68 -18.73
CA LYS A 20 -37.72 -5.61 -18.17
C LYS A 20 -37.37 -5.31 -16.70
N ASP A 21 -37.23 -6.34 -15.88
CA ASP A 21 -36.89 -6.21 -14.46
C ASP A 21 -35.50 -5.56 -14.22
N HIS A 22 -34.54 -5.84 -15.11
CA HIS A 22 -33.19 -5.29 -15.02
C HIS A 22 -33.04 -3.94 -15.71
N LYS A 23 -33.81 -3.65 -16.75
CA LYS A 23 -33.80 -2.37 -17.48
C LYS A 23 -34.11 -1.19 -16.56
N GLU A 24 -35.10 -1.36 -15.68
CA GLU A 24 -35.45 -0.38 -14.64
C GLU A 24 -34.33 -0.16 -13.59
N LYS A 25 -33.40 -1.12 -13.48
CA LYS A 25 -32.32 -1.12 -12.48
C LYS A 25 -30.93 -0.85 -13.06
N LEU A 26 -30.81 -0.68 -14.39
CA LEU A 26 -29.53 -0.48 -15.08
C LEU A 26 -28.67 0.64 -14.46
N ASP A 27 -29.29 1.77 -14.11
CA ASP A 27 -28.57 2.89 -13.47
C ASP A 27 -28.05 2.55 -12.08
N LYS A 28 -28.81 1.78 -11.30
CA LYS A 28 -28.40 1.32 -9.98
C LYS A 28 -27.27 0.31 -10.08
N GLU A 29 -27.33 -0.60 -11.06
CA GLU A 29 -26.27 -1.58 -11.30
C GLU A 29 -24.98 -0.92 -11.81
N LYS A 30 -25.09 0.05 -12.71
CA LYS A 30 -23.97 0.88 -13.15
C LYS A 30 -23.26 1.52 -11.95
N ARG A 31 -24.00 2.21 -11.07
CA ARG A 31 -23.43 2.81 -9.83
C ARG A 31 -22.78 1.78 -8.91
N ARG A 32 -23.36 0.58 -8.81
CA ARG A 32 -22.79 -0.50 -7.99
C ARG A 32 -21.43 -0.94 -8.52
N VAL A 33 -21.25 -1.03 -9.83
CA VAL A 33 -19.95 -1.37 -10.44
C VAL A 33 -18.91 -0.31 -10.13
N TYR A 34 -19.25 0.98 -10.20
CA TYR A 34 -18.35 2.05 -9.75
C TYR A 34 -17.94 1.86 -8.29
N GLY A 35 -18.92 1.63 -7.41
CA GLY A 35 -18.66 1.44 -5.97
C GLY A 35 -17.69 0.28 -5.71
N VAL A 36 -17.93 -0.89 -6.31
CA VAL A 36 -17.08 -2.07 -6.13
C VAL A 36 -15.66 -1.83 -6.65
N HIS A 37 -15.51 -1.28 -7.86
CA HIS A 37 -14.17 -1.05 -8.43
C HIS A 37 -13.42 0.06 -7.69
N PHE A 38 -14.12 1.10 -7.19
CA PHE A 38 -13.51 2.14 -6.37
C PHE A 38 -13.05 1.61 -5.01
N SER A 39 -13.85 0.76 -4.35
CA SER A 39 -13.44 0.10 -3.10
C SER A 39 -12.20 -0.78 -3.29
N ILE A 40 -12.15 -1.58 -4.37
CA ILE A 40 -10.97 -2.40 -4.69
C ILE A 40 -9.76 -1.52 -4.96
N LEU A 41 -9.91 -0.45 -5.76
CA LEU A 41 -8.83 0.48 -6.06
C LEU A 41 -8.28 1.13 -4.78
N PHE A 42 -9.17 1.56 -3.87
CA PHE A 42 -8.78 2.17 -2.60
C PHE A 42 -7.94 1.22 -1.74
N VAL A 43 -8.35 -0.05 -1.61
CA VAL A 43 -7.59 -1.08 -0.88
C VAL A 43 -6.22 -1.31 -1.51
N LEU A 44 -6.15 -1.44 -2.84
CA LEU A 44 -4.87 -1.66 -3.52
C LEU A 44 -3.93 -0.46 -3.38
N LEU A 45 -4.45 0.77 -3.45
CA LEU A 45 -3.65 1.98 -3.21
C LEU A 45 -3.15 2.04 -1.76
N ALA A 46 -3.96 1.64 -0.77
CA ALA A 46 -3.52 1.56 0.62
C ALA A 46 -2.38 0.55 0.80
N VAL A 47 -2.45 -0.61 0.14
CA VAL A 47 -1.37 -1.60 0.15
C VAL A 47 -0.09 -1.03 -0.46
N VAL A 48 -0.17 -0.38 -1.62
CA VAL A 48 0.99 0.27 -2.25
C VAL A 48 1.59 1.33 -1.33
N PHE A 49 0.76 2.13 -0.66
CA PHE A 49 1.22 3.13 0.29
C PHE A 49 1.97 2.52 1.47
N VAL A 50 1.46 1.42 2.05
CA VAL A 50 2.15 0.67 3.11
C VAL A 50 3.50 0.15 2.60
N LEU A 51 3.57 -0.43 1.40
CA LEU A 51 4.82 -0.95 0.83
C LEU A 51 5.89 0.14 0.61
N VAL A 52 5.47 1.38 0.33
CA VAL A 52 6.39 2.53 0.25
C VAL A 52 6.87 2.95 1.64
N LEU A 53 5.98 2.97 2.64
CA LEU A 53 6.34 3.32 4.02
C LEU A 53 7.27 2.29 4.66
N THR A 54 7.17 1.01 4.29
CA THR A 54 8.06 -0.05 4.78
C THR A 54 9.34 -0.19 3.95
N GLU A 55 9.63 0.77 3.06
CA GLU A 55 10.82 0.79 2.20
C GLU A 55 11.00 -0.44 1.28
N ILE A 56 9.97 -1.27 1.13
CA ILE A 56 9.98 -2.41 0.19
C ILE A 56 10.00 -1.89 -1.25
N PHE A 57 9.21 -0.85 -1.51
CA PHE A 57 9.23 -0.08 -2.75
C PHE A 57 9.81 1.30 -2.50
N ASN A 58 10.65 1.75 -3.42
CA ASN A 58 10.98 3.16 -3.44
C ASN A 58 9.75 3.99 -3.85
N PRO A 59 9.66 5.28 -3.46
CA PRO A 59 8.49 6.11 -3.79
C PRO A 59 8.17 6.19 -5.29
N GLY A 60 9.19 6.10 -6.16
CA GLY A 60 9.01 6.10 -7.61
C GLY A 60 8.30 4.86 -8.13
N GLN A 61 8.67 3.68 -7.63
CA GLN A 61 8.02 2.40 -7.93
C GLN A 61 6.57 2.40 -7.42
N GLY A 62 6.35 2.89 -6.19
CA GLY A 62 5.01 3.05 -5.64
C GLY A 62 4.11 3.92 -6.52
N LEU A 63 4.63 5.05 -7.02
CA LEU A 63 3.91 5.92 -7.94
C LEU A 63 3.55 5.23 -9.26
N ILE A 64 4.49 4.50 -9.86
CA ILE A 64 4.26 3.74 -11.11
C ILE A 64 3.15 2.71 -10.91
N PHE A 65 3.21 1.94 -9.81
CA PHE A 65 2.17 0.96 -9.49
C PHE A 65 0.80 1.61 -9.27
N ALA A 66 0.73 2.74 -8.54
CA ALA A 66 -0.51 3.47 -8.33
C ALA A 66 -1.14 3.93 -9.65
N VAL A 67 -0.33 4.45 -10.58
CA VAL A 67 -0.81 4.85 -11.92
C VAL A 67 -1.36 3.65 -12.69
N ILE A 68 -0.66 2.52 -12.70
CA ILE A 68 -1.12 1.29 -13.37
C ILE A 68 -2.48 0.84 -12.78
N LEU A 69 -2.63 0.85 -11.46
CA LEU A 69 -3.87 0.47 -10.78
C LEU A 69 -5.04 1.40 -11.16
N ILE A 70 -4.80 2.71 -11.19
CA ILE A 70 -5.82 3.70 -11.59
C ILE A 70 -6.24 3.48 -13.04
N ILE A 71 -5.29 3.25 -13.95
CA ILE A 71 -5.58 2.96 -15.36
C ILE A 71 -6.38 1.66 -15.48
N ALA A 72 -5.96 0.58 -14.82
CA ALA A 72 -6.65 -0.71 -14.86
C ALA A 72 -8.08 -0.62 -14.31
N ALA A 73 -8.28 0.06 -13.18
CA ALA A 73 -9.60 0.30 -12.62
C ALA A 73 -10.45 1.17 -13.56
N GLY A 74 -9.89 2.27 -14.08
CA GLY A 74 -10.55 3.17 -15.02
C GLY A 74 -10.96 2.48 -16.31
N SER A 75 -10.11 1.64 -16.89
CA SER A 75 -10.42 0.84 -18.08
C SER A 75 -11.56 -0.13 -17.84
N ASN A 76 -11.57 -0.84 -16.70
CA ASN A 76 -12.66 -1.76 -16.35
C ASN A 76 -13.98 -1.03 -16.09
N ILE A 77 -13.93 0.09 -15.36
CA ILE A 77 -15.09 0.96 -15.12
C ILE A 77 -15.65 1.48 -16.45
N SER A 78 -14.79 1.99 -17.34
CA SER A 78 -15.19 2.53 -18.64
C SER A 78 -15.83 1.44 -19.52
N ARG A 79 -15.20 0.26 -19.57
CA ARG A 79 -15.73 -0.89 -20.33
C ARG A 79 -17.12 -1.29 -19.82
N ASN A 80 -17.28 -1.45 -18.51
CA ASN A 80 -18.56 -1.84 -17.92
C ASN A 80 -19.61 -0.75 -18.09
N SER A 81 -19.25 0.53 -17.89
CA SER A 81 -20.15 1.67 -18.12
C SER A 81 -20.68 1.71 -19.55
N LYS A 82 -19.80 1.51 -20.55
CA LYS A 82 -20.21 1.43 -21.96
C LYS A 82 -21.18 0.29 -22.23
N VAL A 83 -20.97 -0.87 -21.61
CA VAL A 83 -21.91 -2.00 -21.71
C VAL A 83 -23.29 -1.60 -21.17
N TYR A 84 -23.35 -0.99 -19.98
CA TYR A 84 -24.63 -0.54 -19.39
C TYR A 84 -25.31 0.58 -20.21
N GLU A 85 -24.55 1.49 -20.80
CA GLU A 85 -25.07 2.52 -21.71
C GLU A 85 -25.64 1.91 -22.99
N ASN A 86 -24.94 0.96 -23.60
CA ASN A 86 -25.42 0.25 -24.78
C ASN A 86 -26.71 -0.52 -24.47
N LEU A 87 -26.80 -1.16 -23.30
CA LEU A 87 -28.00 -1.92 -22.88
C LEU A 87 -29.23 -1.04 -22.68
N LYS A 88 -29.08 0.26 -22.34
CA LYS A 88 -30.24 1.16 -22.20
C LYS A 88 -31.01 1.36 -23.51
N GLY A 89 -30.30 1.36 -24.64
CA GLY A 89 -30.89 1.56 -25.97
C GLY A 89 -31.43 0.28 -26.61
N GLN A 90 -31.28 -0.87 -25.95
CA GLN A 90 -31.70 -2.16 -26.49
C GLN A 90 -33.12 -2.55 -26.06
N ASP A 91 -33.72 -3.47 -26.81
CA ASP A 91 -35.01 -4.05 -26.47
C ASP A 91 -34.92 -4.94 -25.21
N ASP A 92 -36.06 -5.27 -24.63
CA ASP A 92 -36.11 -6.02 -23.38
C ASP A 92 -35.56 -7.44 -23.57
N TYR A 93 -35.65 -8.02 -24.76
CA TYR A 93 -35.08 -9.33 -25.06
C TYR A 93 -33.55 -9.32 -25.01
N ALA A 94 -32.89 -8.35 -25.65
CA ALA A 94 -31.43 -8.23 -25.65
C ALA A 94 -30.87 -7.85 -24.28
N VAL A 95 -31.57 -7.01 -23.52
CA VAL A 95 -31.23 -6.76 -22.10
C VAL A 95 -31.37 -8.05 -21.30
N GLY A 96 -32.45 -8.80 -21.51
CA GLY A 96 -32.67 -10.11 -20.89
C GLY A 96 -31.54 -11.09 -21.17
N LEU A 97 -31.10 -11.21 -22.42
CA LEU A 97 -29.97 -12.06 -22.83
C LEU A 97 -28.65 -11.67 -22.13
N HIS A 98 -28.46 -10.41 -21.75
CA HIS A 98 -27.27 -9.99 -21.00
C HIS A 98 -27.29 -10.39 -19.51
N PHE A 99 -28.49 -10.52 -18.93
CA PHE A 99 -28.68 -10.82 -17.51
C PHE A 99 -29.14 -12.24 -17.23
N VAL A 100 -29.47 -13.02 -18.27
CA VAL A 100 -29.96 -14.40 -18.13
C VAL A 100 -28.97 -15.31 -17.42
N ASP A 101 -27.67 -15.01 -17.48
CA ASP A 101 -26.58 -15.72 -16.79
C ASP A 101 -26.38 -15.27 -15.33
N LYS A 102 -27.00 -14.15 -14.93
CA LYS A 102 -26.90 -13.53 -13.60
C LYS A 102 -28.20 -13.62 -12.81
N ASP A 103 -29.32 -13.86 -13.48
CA ASP A 103 -30.64 -13.93 -12.85
C ASP A 103 -30.77 -15.22 -12.01
N PRO A 104 -31.13 -15.12 -10.72
CA PRO A 104 -31.25 -16.28 -9.83
C PRO A 104 -32.42 -17.21 -10.17
N ARG A 105 -33.38 -16.77 -11.00
CA ARG A 105 -34.54 -17.56 -11.44
C ARG A 105 -34.17 -18.59 -12.49
N VAL A 106 -33.00 -18.46 -13.12
CA VAL A 106 -32.51 -19.41 -14.12
C VAL A 106 -31.80 -20.57 -13.42
N VAL A 107 -32.22 -21.79 -13.73
CA VAL A 107 -31.74 -23.02 -13.10
C VAL A 107 -30.22 -23.13 -13.24
N GLY A 108 -29.51 -23.37 -12.14
CA GLY A 108 -28.05 -23.48 -12.09
C GLY A 108 -27.30 -22.16 -11.84
N ASN A 109 -27.92 -21.00 -12.05
CA ASN A 109 -27.24 -19.71 -11.80
C ASN A 109 -27.10 -19.39 -10.32
N ALA A 110 -28.08 -19.77 -9.48
CA ALA A 110 -27.97 -19.62 -8.04
C ALA A 110 -26.75 -20.40 -7.49
N ASP A 111 -26.56 -21.63 -7.96
CA ASP A 111 -25.41 -22.47 -7.59
C ASP A 111 -24.09 -21.92 -8.14
N ASN A 112 -24.06 -21.45 -9.38
CA ASN A 112 -22.87 -20.83 -9.97
C ASN A 112 -22.47 -19.56 -9.21
N ARG A 113 -23.45 -18.74 -8.81
CA ARG A 113 -23.21 -17.54 -8.02
C ARG A 113 -22.72 -17.87 -6.61
N LEU A 114 -23.28 -18.89 -5.96
CA LEU A 114 -22.78 -19.40 -4.67
C LEU A 114 -21.34 -19.92 -4.79
N LYS A 115 -21.02 -20.67 -5.86
CA LYS A 115 -19.65 -21.12 -6.14
C LYS A 115 -18.71 -19.94 -6.35
N ALA A 116 -19.08 -18.97 -7.18
CA ALA A 116 -18.29 -17.77 -7.42
C ALA A 116 -18.05 -16.97 -6.13
N THR A 117 -19.06 -16.83 -5.27
CA THR A 117 -18.91 -16.21 -3.96
C THR A 117 -17.96 -17.01 -3.07
N ARG A 118 -18.12 -18.34 -2.96
CA ARG A 118 -17.22 -19.20 -2.19
C ARG A 118 -15.77 -19.09 -2.66
N VAL A 119 -15.53 -19.14 -3.97
CA VAL A 119 -14.19 -18.96 -4.55
C VAL A 119 -13.66 -17.56 -4.25
N GLY A 120 -14.48 -16.52 -4.42
CA GLY A 120 -14.10 -15.15 -4.09
C GLY A 120 -13.70 -14.97 -2.63
N THR A 121 -14.50 -15.51 -1.71
CA THR A 121 -14.22 -15.49 -0.26
C THR A 121 -12.96 -16.27 0.10
N LEU A 122 -12.73 -17.42 -0.56
CA LEU A 122 -11.53 -18.22 -0.36
C LEU A 122 -10.28 -17.46 -0.82
N VAL A 123 -10.32 -16.86 -2.01
CA VAL A 123 -9.21 -16.06 -2.54
C VAL A 123 -8.95 -14.84 -1.66
N SER A 124 -9.99 -14.12 -1.22
CA SER A 124 -9.81 -12.97 -0.32
C SER A 124 -9.25 -13.40 1.04
N GLY A 125 -9.69 -14.54 1.58
CA GLY A 125 -9.20 -15.09 2.84
C GLY A 125 -7.72 -15.48 2.76
N ILE A 126 -7.29 -16.10 1.65
CA ILE A 126 -5.87 -16.40 1.41
C ILE A 126 -5.05 -15.11 1.34
N PHE A 127 -5.54 -14.09 0.63
CA PHE A 127 -4.82 -12.82 0.51
C PHE A 127 -4.68 -12.11 1.85
N ALA A 128 -5.74 -12.07 2.66
CA ALA A 128 -5.70 -11.55 4.02
C ALA A 128 -4.70 -12.31 4.90
N LEU A 129 -4.67 -13.65 4.80
CA LEU A 129 -3.74 -14.47 5.55
C LEU A 129 -2.28 -14.23 5.14
N VAL A 130 -2.01 -14.01 3.85
CA VAL A 130 -0.66 -13.65 3.37
C VAL A 130 -0.24 -12.28 3.91
N ILE A 131 -1.13 -11.28 3.90
CA ILE A 131 -0.82 -9.96 4.47
C ILE A 131 -0.54 -10.08 5.96
N ALA A 132 -1.41 -10.79 6.70
CA ALA A 132 -1.22 -11.01 8.13
C ALA A 132 0.12 -11.73 8.43
N LEU A 133 0.50 -12.71 7.59
CA LEU A 133 1.78 -13.40 7.72
C LEU A 133 2.95 -12.46 7.44
N ILE A 134 2.90 -11.64 6.39
CA ILE A 134 3.95 -10.64 6.10
C ILE A 134 4.10 -9.67 7.28
N CYS A 135 2.99 -9.14 7.79
CA CYS A 135 3.00 -8.27 8.95
C CYS A 135 3.60 -8.96 10.19
N LEU A 136 3.21 -10.23 10.45
CA LEU A 136 3.76 -11.01 11.55
C LEU A 136 5.26 -11.27 11.39
N LEU A 137 5.72 -11.60 10.17
CA LEU A 137 7.14 -11.83 9.90
C LEU A 137 7.94 -10.54 10.09
N VAL A 138 7.45 -9.40 9.60
CA VAL A 138 8.06 -8.09 9.87
C VAL A 138 8.14 -7.88 11.39
N SER A 139 7.05 -8.07 12.13
CA SER A 139 7.06 -7.91 13.59
C SER A 139 7.95 -8.89 14.36
N LEU A 140 8.13 -10.13 13.88
CA LEU A 140 8.97 -11.14 14.54
C LEU A 140 10.46 -10.96 14.25
N PHE A 141 10.81 -10.43 13.07
CA PHE A 141 12.20 -10.24 12.66
C PHE A 141 12.73 -8.83 12.89
N ASP A 142 11.86 -7.86 13.17
CA ASP A 142 12.24 -6.51 13.60
C ASP A 142 12.70 -6.56 15.06
N LYS A 143 13.98 -6.88 15.25
CA LYS A 143 14.63 -6.85 16.56
C LYS A 143 14.99 -5.40 16.91
N PRO A 144 14.87 -4.99 18.18
CA PRO A 144 15.36 -3.68 18.61
C PRO A 144 16.84 -3.52 18.22
N THR A 145 17.22 -2.31 17.81
CA THR A 145 18.60 -2.03 17.42
C THR A 145 19.57 -2.43 18.54
N ASP A 146 20.51 -3.31 18.21
CA ASP A 146 21.57 -3.69 19.13
C ASP A 146 22.67 -2.63 19.13
N PHE A 147 22.55 -1.66 20.05
CA PHE A 147 23.51 -0.58 20.20
C PHE A 147 24.94 -1.08 20.52
N SER A 148 25.11 -2.30 21.01
CA SER A 148 26.44 -2.85 21.31
C SER A 148 27.21 -3.30 20.06
N ALA A 149 26.50 -3.51 18.95
CA ALA A 149 27.09 -3.88 17.66
C ALA A 149 27.44 -2.66 16.78
N LEU A 150 27.14 -1.44 17.24
CA LEU A 150 27.42 -0.20 16.50
C LEU A 150 28.90 0.18 16.62
N GLU A 151 29.42 0.76 15.54
CA GLU A 151 30.76 1.32 15.51
C GLU A 151 30.71 2.78 15.98
N GLU A 152 31.52 3.10 16.98
CA GLU A 152 31.74 4.47 17.41
C GLU A 152 32.78 5.13 16.52
N VAL A 153 32.40 6.27 15.93
CA VAL A 153 33.27 7.05 15.06
C VAL A 153 33.33 8.48 15.59
N ASN A 154 34.57 8.94 15.80
CA ASN A 154 34.89 10.27 16.30
C ASN A 154 35.68 11.00 15.21
N GLY A 155 35.27 12.21 14.84
CA GLY A 155 35.97 12.96 13.80
C GLY A 155 35.58 14.42 13.69
N THR A 156 36.27 15.14 12.79
CA THR A 156 35.97 16.55 12.51
C THR A 156 34.90 16.65 11.44
N VAL A 157 33.87 17.48 11.66
CA VAL A 157 32.81 17.70 10.67
C VAL A 157 33.38 18.37 9.42
N HIS A 158 33.19 17.75 8.26
CA HIS A 158 33.46 18.37 6.97
C HIS A 158 32.21 19.05 6.42
N SER A 159 31.08 18.33 6.39
CA SER A 159 29.80 18.89 5.93
C SER A 159 28.61 18.24 6.62
N VAL A 160 27.55 19.02 6.85
CA VAL A 160 26.23 18.52 7.26
C VAL A 160 25.18 19.07 6.30
N ARG A 161 24.28 18.20 5.82
CA ARG A 161 23.24 18.56 4.85
C ARG A 161 21.93 17.85 5.18
N LEU A 162 20.83 18.58 5.09
CA LEU A 162 19.50 17.98 5.13
C LEU A 162 19.04 17.69 3.69
N GLU A 163 18.96 16.41 3.33
CA GLU A 163 18.47 15.98 2.03
C GLU A 163 17.19 15.15 2.15
N ARG A 164 16.10 15.66 1.55
CA ARG A 164 14.76 15.05 1.63
C ARG A 164 14.29 14.90 3.08
N GLU A 165 14.56 13.74 3.67
CA GLU A 165 14.17 13.33 5.01
C GLU A 165 15.33 12.63 5.71
N ARG A 166 16.56 13.07 5.51
CA ARG A 166 17.73 12.56 6.26
C ARG A 166 18.77 13.64 6.45
N ILE A 167 19.47 13.59 7.57
CA ILE A 167 20.66 14.42 7.81
C ILE A 167 21.86 13.60 7.35
N LEU A 168 22.61 14.13 6.38
CA LEU A 168 23.88 13.57 5.92
C LEU A 168 25.02 14.30 6.60
N ILE A 169 26.00 13.54 7.08
CA ILE A 169 27.17 14.00 7.82
C ILE A 169 28.40 13.39 7.12
N SER A 170 29.34 14.25 6.74
CA SER A 170 30.64 13.84 6.21
C SER A 170 31.71 14.32 7.18
N LEU A 171 32.68 13.46 7.49
CA LEU A 171 33.82 13.81 8.33
C LEU A 171 35.04 14.14 7.47
N GLN A 172 36.02 14.89 8.01
CA GLN A 172 37.24 15.25 7.27
C GLN A 172 38.20 14.07 7.10
N ASP A 173 38.27 13.20 8.10
CA ASP A 173 39.22 12.09 8.19
C ASP A 173 38.59 10.73 7.84
N ASP A 174 37.36 10.73 7.31
CA ASP A 174 36.61 9.55 6.93
C ASP A 174 35.98 9.75 5.55
N ASP A 175 36.16 8.78 4.66
CA ASP A 175 35.62 8.80 3.30
C ASP A 175 34.15 8.34 3.26
N ARG A 176 33.62 7.87 4.38
CA ARG A 176 32.24 7.40 4.52
C ARG A 176 31.28 8.54 4.81
N GLU A 177 30.06 8.39 4.33
CA GLU A 177 28.95 9.28 4.65
C GLU A 177 28.05 8.65 5.72
N TYR A 178 27.69 9.46 6.72
CA TYR A 178 26.86 9.07 7.84
C TYR A 178 25.48 9.71 7.70
N ALA A 179 24.41 8.92 7.80
CA ALA A 179 23.05 9.41 7.66
C ALA A 179 22.22 9.17 8.91
N VAL A 180 21.58 10.22 9.42
CA VAL A 180 20.49 10.10 10.39
C VAL A 180 19.19 9.84 9.62
N PRO A 181 18.54 8.68 9.80
CA PRO A 181 17.27 8.36 9.16
C PRO A 181 16.15 9.35 9.47
N GLY A 182 15.20 9.48 8.53
CA GLY A 182 14.02 10.35 8.65
C GLY A 182 13.16 10.10 9.88
N ILE A 183 13.12 8.84 10.31
CA ILE A 183 12.37 8.41 11.49
C ILE A 183 12.86 9.08 12.78
N TYR A 184 14.10 9.58 12.82
CA TYR A 184 14.68 10.26 13.99
C TYR A 184 14.66 11.80 13.86
N LEU A 185 14.35 12.36 12.69
CA LEU A 185 14.45 13.81 12.46
C LEU A 185 13.56 14.65 13.38
N LYS A 186 12.45 14.10 13.88
CA LYS A 186 11.60 14.81 14.85
C LYS A 186 12.22 14.91 16.25
N LYS A 187 13.27 14.13 16.53
CA LYS A 187 14.02 14.12 17.78
C LYS A 187 15.22 15.06 17.73
N VAL A 188 15.76 15.29 16.54
CA VAL A 188 16.88 16.19 16.31
C VAL A 188 16.37 17.61 16.02
N ASP A 189 16.73 18.60 16.84
CA ASP A 189 16.58 20.00 16.44
C ASP A 189 17.62 20.32 15.35
N TRP A 190 17.18 20.30 14.09
CA TRP A 190 18.05 20.55 12.95
C TRP A 190 18.76 21.91 13.03
N ALA A 191 18.07 22.96 13.47
CA ALA A 191 18.65 24.31 13.49
C ALA A 191 19.74 24.42 14.55
N GLU A 192 19.52 23.79 15.71
CA GLU A 192 20.52 23.72 16.77
C GLU A 192 21.70 22.83 16.38
N PHE A 193 21.43 21.65 15.83
CA PHE A 193 22.44 20.70 15.36
C PHE A 193 23.31 21.31 14.26
N GLU A 194 22.72 21.91 13.22
CA GLU A 194 23.46 22.52 12.11
C GLU A 194 24.40 23.62 12.62
N LYS A 195 23.92 24.43 13.56
CA LYS A 195 24.72 25.50 14.19
C LYS A 195 25.84 24.94 15.06
N ALA A 196 25.58 23.87 15.81
CA ALA A 196 26.58 23.18 16.61
C ALA A 196 27.63 22.53 15.72
N ALA A 197 27.24 21.76 14.70
CA ALA A 197 28.15 21.11 13.76
C ALA A 197 29.03 22.09 12.96
N LYS A 198 28.52 23.30 12.66
CA LYS A 198 29.32 24.36 12.01
C LYS A 198 30.32 25.04 12.95
N ARG A 199 30.08 25.01 14.26
CA ARG A 199 30.94 25.64 15.27
C ARG A 199 31.91 24.66 15.89
N GLY A 200 31.45 23.43 16.07
CA GLY A 200 32.13 22.37 16.78
C GLY A 200 33.16 21.68 15.91
N LYS A 201 34.27 21.31 16.53
CA LYS A 201 35.39 20.65 15.84
C LYS A 201 35.30 19.13 15.91
N SER A 202 34.58 18.55 16.85
CA SER A 202 34.48 17.10 17.00
C SER A 202 33.02 16.65 17.08
N ILE A 203 32.70 15.62 16.31
CA ILE A 203 31.42 14.91 16.34
C ILE A 203 31.67 13.44 16.66
N THR A 204 30.79 12.88 17.47
CA THR A 204 30.75 11.47 17.83
C THR A 204 29.47 10.88 17.25
N VAL A 205 29.59 9.79 16.50
CA VAL A 205 28.45 9.04 15.96
C VAL A 205 28.56 7.57 16.32
N LEU A 206 27.43 6.95 16.72
CA LEU A 206 27.30 5.49 16.72
C LEU A 206 26.57 5.07 15.46
N ALA A 207 27.23 4.33 14.59
CA ALA A 207 26.70 3.96 13.29
C ALA A 207 26.77 2.46 13.03
N ASN A 208 25.92 1.97 12.13
CA ASN A 208 25.97 0.56 11.75
C ASN A 208 27.22 0.21 10.93
N THR A 209 27.66 -1.05 11.03
CA THR A 209 28.80 -1.59 10.29
C THR A 209 28.35 -2.14 8.92
N THR A 210 27.86 -1.26 8.03
CA THR A 210 27.69 -1.61 6.61
C THR A 210 29.03 -1.48 5.88
N LYS A 211 29.38 -2.50 5.07
CA LYS A 211 30.66 -2.57 4.35
C LYS A 211 30.73 -1.69 3.10
N GLU A 212 29.58 -1.26 2.56
CA GLU A 212 29.52 -0.40 1.36
C GLU A 212 28.42 0.66 1.53
N GLY A 213 28.76 1.92 1.22
CA GLY A 213 27.80 3.03 1.15
C GLY A 213 27.64 3.85 2.42
N VAL A 214 26.42 4.39 2.60
CA VAL A 214 26.02 5.28 3.70
C VAL A 214 25.81 4.48 4.98
N ARG A 215 26.35 4.98 6.10
CA ARG A 215 26.19 4.38 7.42
C ARG A 215 25.08 5.05 8.20
N TYR A 216 24.14 4.29 8.74
CA TYR A 216 23.04 4.82 9.52
C TYR A 216 23.47 5.14 10.94
N VAL A 217 23.15 6.35 11.38
CA VAL A 217 23.50 6.91 12.68
C VAL A 217 22.35 6.69 13.67
N TYR A 218 22.68 6.14 14.83
CA TYR A 218 21.77 5.83 15.94
C TYR A 218 22.14 6.58 17.23
N TYR A 219 23.18 7.41 17.18
CA TYR A 219 23.58 8.32 18.24
C TYR A 219 24.40 9.46 17.64
N LEU A 220 24.20 10.67 18.15
CA LEU A 220 24.83 11.87 17.63
C LEU A 220 25.17 12.83 18.76
N GLU A 221 26.46 13.17 18.89
CA GLU A 221 26.95 14.14 19.87
C GLU A 221 27.94 15.10 19.19
N VAL A 222 27.82 16.40 19.47
CA VAL A 222 28.77 17.43 19.03
C VAL A 222 29.35 18.11 20.26
N GLU A 223 30.67 18.01 20.45
CA GLU A 223 31.41 18.62 21.57
C GLU A 223 30.76 18.41 22.96
N GLY A 224 30.34 17.18 23.30
CA GLY A 224 29.71 16.90 24.60
C GLY A 224 28.20 17.18 24.66
N THR A 225 27.60 17.70 23.59
CA THR A 225 26.14 17.95 23.52
C THR A 225 25.48 16.87 22.66
N GLU A 226 24.57 16.11 23.27
CA GLU A 226 23.82 15.05 22.60
C GLU A 226 22.65 15.64 21.79
N PHE A 227 22.58 15.28 20.51
CA PHE A 227 21.52 15.67 19.58
C PHE A 227 20.62 14.51 19.17
N LEU A 228 21.09 13.27 19.36
CA LEU A 228 20.30 12.06 19.19
C LEU A 228 20.77 11.02 20.19
N THR A 229 19.89 10.64 21.11
CA THR A 229 20.18 9.66 22.17
C THR A 229 19.68 8.26 21.82
N ARG A 230 20.20 7.24 22.51
CA ARG A 230 19.79 5.84 22.33
C ARG A 230 18.33 5.63 22.73
N GLU A 231 17.88 6.32 23.76
CA GLU A 231 16.51 6.33 24.24
C GLU A 231 15.56 6.88 23.19
N GLU A 232 15.92 7.99 22.53
CA GLU A 232 15.11 8.60 21.48
C GLU A 232 15.00 7.74 20.23
N VAL A 233 16.09 7.09 19.84
CA VAL A 233 16.10 6.08 18.77
C VAL A 233 15.17 4.92 19.14
N SER A 234 15.35 4.36 20.34
CA SER A 234 14.52 3.25 20.82
C SER A 234 13.03 3.62 20.87
N GLU A 235 12.69 4.84 21.30
CA GLU A 235 11.31 5.34 21.29
C GLU A 235 10.74 5.50 19.88
N ALA A 236 11.55 5.98 18.93
CA ALA A 236 11.13 6.18 17.55
C ALA A 236 10.91 4.84 16.85
N GLU A 237 11.81 3.88 17.03
CA GLU A 237 11.67 2.51 16.53
C GLU A 237 10.44 1.82 17.14
N ASN A 238 10.25 1.91 18.47
CA ASN A 238 9.07 1.34 19.14
C ASN A 238 7.75 1.95 18.67
N ARG A 239 7.72 3.25 18.35
CA ARG A 239 6.52 3.89 17.77
C ARG A 239 6.20 3.33 16.39
N ASN A 240 7.20 3.12 15.54
CA ASN A 240 7.01 2.53 14.22
C ASN A 240 6.57 1.06 14.30
N LEU A 241 7.17 0.27 15.21
CA LEU A 241 6.74 -1.09 15.51
C LEU A 241 5.25 -1.15 15.89
N ARG A 242 4.77 -0.23 16.75
CA ARG A 242 3.34 -0.14 17.12
C ARG A 242 2.43 0.20 15.94
N ILE A 243 2.89 1.04 15.01
CA ILE A 243 2.14 1.31 13.77
C ILE A 243 2.08 0.04 12.92
N GLY A 244 3.18 -0.71 12.83
CA GLY A 244 3.22 -2.04 12.19
C GLY A 244 2.22 -3.03 12.81
N TYR A 245 2.17 -3.13 14.14
CA TYR A 245 1.19 -3.96 14.85
C TYR A 245 -0.26 -3.50 14.65
N ALA A 246 -0.51 -2.18 14.63
CA ALA A 246 -1.84 -1.65 14.40
C ALA A 246 -2.33 -1.95 12.97
N LEU A 247 -1.45 -1.84 11.97
CA LEU A 247 -1.75 -2.24 10.60
C LEU A 247 -2.01 -3.76 10.53
N ALA A 248 -1.17 -4.57 11.20
CA ALA A 248 -1.36 -6.02 11.27
C ALA A 248 -2.73 -6.40 11.88
N ALA A 249 -3.17 -5.70 12.93
CA ALA A 249 -4.46 -5.93 13.57
C ALA A 249 -5.64 -5.49 12.69
N VAL A 250 -5.51 -4.39 11.94
CA VAL A 250 -6.56 -3.89 11.04
C VAL A 250 -6.71 -4.76 9.79
N PHE A 251 -5.62 -5.32 9.26
CA PHE A 251 -5.66 -6.20 8.09
C PHE A 251 -5.81 -7.69 8.44
N GLY A 252 -5.58 -8.08 9.70
CA GLY A 252 -5.73 -9.44 10.19
C GLY A 252 -7.10 -9.76 10.82
N ALA A 253 -7.94 -8.75 11.09
CA ALA A 253 -9.31 -8.89 11.60
C ALA A 253 -10.35 -8.87 10.47
#